data_AF-A0A349QLW0-F1
#
_entry.id   AF-A0A349QLW0-F1
#
_cell.length_a   1.000
_cell.length_b   1.000
_cell.length_c   1.000
_cell.angle_alpha   90.00
_cell.angle_beta   90.00
_cell.angle_gamma   90.00
#
_symmetry.space_group_name_H-M   'P 1'
#
loop_
_entity.id
_entity.type
_entity.pdbx_description
1 polymer ?
#
loop_
_entity_poly.entity_id
_entity_poly.type
_entity_poly.pdbx_seq_one_letter_code
_entity_poly.pdbx_strand_id
1 'polypeptide(L)'
;MEQWDAVIMGNDELLEKYMSGKPFKMSELEQEENRRFQNGTLFPVYHGSAKNNLGIRQLIEVIASKFYSSTPEGQSELCGQVFKIEYSEKRRRFVYVRIYSGTLHLRDVI
;
A
#
# COMPACT_ATOMS: atom_id res chain seq x y z
N MET A 1 -4.78 -11.17 21.75
CA MET A 1 -6.20 -10.99 21.40
C MET A 1 -6.42 -9.54 20.97
N GLU A 2 -5.97 -8.56 21.77
CA GLU A 2 -6.05 -7.11 21.49
C GLU A 2 -5.65 -6.66 20.07
N GLN A 3 -4.61 -7.24 19.46
CA GLN A 3 -4.17 -6.86 18.11
C GLN A 3 -5.25 -7.03 17.04
N TRP A 4 -6.15 -8.00 17.19
CA TRP A 4 -7.17 -8.32 16.18
C TRP A 4 -8.53 -7.69 16.48
N ASP A 5 -8.73 -7.09 17.65
CA ASP A 5 -10.00 -6.51 18.06
C ASP A 5 -10.44 -5.42 17.06
N ALA A 6 -9.51 -4.56 16.64
CA ALA A 6 -9.79 -3.52 15.65
C ALA A 6 -10.21 -4.09 14.28
N VAL A 7 -9.67 -5.25 13.91
CA VAL A 7 -10.01 -5.95 12.65
C VAL A 7 -11.38 -6.61 12.77
N ILE A 8 -11.61 -7.36 13.85
CA ILE A 8 -12.85 -8.08 14.16
C ILE A 8 -14.01 -7.11 14.31
N MET A 9 -13.87 -6.05 15.10
CA MET A 9 -14.95 -5.08 15.36
C MET A 9 -15.39 -4.31 14.12
N GLY A 10 -14.55 -4.21 13.08
CA GLY A 10 -14.94 -3.54 11.83
C GLY A 10 -15.48 -4.47 10.75
N ASN A 11 -15.79 -5.73 11.08
CA ASN A 11 -16.40 -6.69 10.18
C ASN A 11 -17.46 -7.52 10.93
N ASP A 12 -18.73 -7.35 10.55
CA ASP A 12 -19.87 -7.96 11.26
C ASP A 12 -19.81 -9.49 11.29
N GLU A 13 -19.34 -10.15 10.23
CA GLU A 13 -19.22 -11.61 10.18
C GLU A 13 -18.13 -12.13 11.13
N LEU A 14 -16.98 -11.45 11.18
CA LEU A 14 -15.92 -11.77 12.13
C LEU A 14 -16.37 -11.51 13.57
N LEU A 15 -17.11 -10.43 13.79
CA LEU A 15 -17.65 -10.08 15.09
C LEU A 15 -18.68 -11.10 15.58
N GLU A 16 -19.61 -11.54 14.74
CA GLU A 16 -20.57 -12.59 15.09
C GLU A 16 -19.87 -13.90 15.44
N LYS A 17 -18.85 -14.27 14.65
CA LYS A 17 -18.01 -15.44 14.89
C LYS A 17 -17.29 -15.36 16.24
N TYR A 18 -16.78 -14.17 16.58
CA TYR A 18 -16.17 -13.86 17.88
C TYR A 18 -17.15 -14.05 19.04
N MET A 19 -18.33 -13.42 18.96
CA MET A 19 -19.36 -13.50 20.00
C MET A 19 -19.87 -14.93 20.20
N SER A 20 -19.89 -15.72 19.13
CA SER A 20 -20.30 -17.13 19.14
C SER A 20 -19.22 -18.09 19.67
N GLY A 21 -18.02 -17.61 20.00
CA GLY A 21 -16.89 -18.44 20.44
C GLY A 21 -16.35 -19.39 19.34
N LYS A 22 -16.65 -19.12 18.07
CA LYS A 22 -16.18 -19.95 16.94
C LYS A 22 -14.71 -19.63 16.62
N PRO A 23 -13.88 -20.62 16.27
CA PRO A 23 -12.45 -20.40 16.00
C PRO A 23 -12.21 -19.68 14.66
N PHE A 24 -11.24 -18.78 14.63
CA PHE A 24 -10.80 -18.07 13.42
C PHE A 24 -9.71 -18.84 12.67
N LYS A 25 -9.66 -18.66 11.35
CA LYS A 25 -8.44 -18.93 10.59
C LYS A 25 -7.62 -17.64 10.52
N MET A 26 -6.30 -17.72 10.75
CA MET A 26 -5.43 -16.53 10.65
C MET A 26 -5.53 -15.85 9.29
N SER A 27 -5.70 -16.63 8.22
CA SER A 27 -5.92 -16.12 6.87
C SER A 27 -7.16 -15.22 6.72
N GLU A 28 -8.24 -15.49 7.48
CA GLU A 28 -9.46 -14.67 7.44
C GLU A 28 -9.20 -13.28 8.03
N LEU A 29 -8.46 -13.23 9.14
CA LEU A 29 -8.09 -12.00 9.82
C LEU A 29 -7.11 -11.18 8.97
N GLU A 30 -6.09 -11.83 8.38
CA GLU A 30 -5.12 -11.18 7.50
C GLU A 30 -5.76 -10.62 6.22
N GLN A 31 -6.71 -11.36 5.63
CA GLN A 31 -7.47 -10.89 4.46
C GLN A 31 -8.28 -9.64 4.80
N GLU A 32 -8.99 -9.64 5.93
CA GLU A 32 -9.78 -8.48 6.34
C GLU A 32 -8.89 -7.28 6.69
N GLU A 33 -7.77 -7.51 7.37
CA GLU A 33 -6.78 -6.47 7.66
C GLU A 33 -6.28 -5.83 6.36
N ASN A 34 -5.87 -6.64 5.38
CA ASN A 34 -5.36 -6.15 4.10
C ASN A 34 -6.44 -5.41 3.29
N ARG A 35 -7.68 -5.93 3.29
CA ARG A 35 -8.82 -5.27 2.62
C ARG A 35 -9.08 -3.89 3.21
N ARG A 36 -9.14 -3.78 4.54
CA ARG A 36 -9.40 -2.51 5.22
C ARG A 36 -8.23 -1.55 5.17
N PHE A 37 -7.01 -2.07 5.16
CA PHE A 37 -5.81 -1.29 4.89
C PHE A 37 -5.89 -0.61 3.51
N GLN A 38 -6.21 -1.39 2.47
CA GLN A 38 -6.37 -0.91 1.10
C GLN A 38 -7.51 0.10 0.94
N ASN A 39 -8.63 -0.14 1.61
CA ASN A 39 -9.78 0.76 1.59
C ASN A 39 -9.62 2.01 2.47
N GLY A 40 -8.52 2.13 3.22
CA GLY A 40 -8.30 3.26 4.13
C GLY A 40 -9.29 3.30 5.30
N THR A 41 -9.74 2.13 5.80
CA THR A 41 -10.65 2.02 6.95
C THR A 41 -9.99 1.32 8.15
N LEU A 42 -8.73 0.93 8.02
CA LEU A 42 -7.86 0.46 9.08
C LEU A 42 -6.48 1.10 8.90
N PHE A 43 -5.90 1.63 9.98
CA PHE A 43 -4.65 2.37 9.96
C PHE A 43 -3.64 1.76 10.94
N PRO A 44 -2.84 0.77 10.51
CA PRO A 44 -1.82 0.18 11.36
C PRO A 44 -0.77 1.21 11.79
N VAL A 45 -0.36 1.12 13.05
CA VAL A 45 0.70 1.98 13.62
C VAL A 45 1.97 1.15 13.74
N TYR A 46 3.00 1.56 13.00
CA TYR A 46 4.34 0.99 13.07
C TYR A 46 5.27 1.93 13.85
N HIS A 47 6.29 1.37 14.49
CA HIS A 47 7.28 2.12 15.26
C HIS A 47 8.71 1.71 14.88
N GLY A 48 9.64 2.64 15.06
CA GLY A 48 11.05 2.43 14.72
C GLY A 48 11.87 3.69 14.93
N SER A 49 13.16 3.62 14.58
CA SER A 49 14.08 4.76 14.60
C SER A 49 15.02 4.66 13.41
N ALA A 50 14.81 5.52 12.41
CA ALA A 50 15.70 5.58 11.26
C ALA A 50 17.14 5.92 11.68
N LYS A 51 17.30 6.87 12.62
CA LYS A 51 18.60 7.28 13.16
C LYS A 51 19.37 6.13 13.80
N ASN A 52 18.67 5.22 14.48
CA ASN A 52 19.27 4.07 15.17
C ASN A 52 19.20 2.78 14.35
N ASN A 53 18.78 2.87 13.08
CA ASN A 53 18.58 1.71 12.19
C ASN A 53 17.63 0.63 12.76
N LEU A 54 16.57 1.05 13.46
CA LEU A 54 15.56 0.18 14.05
C LEU A 54 14.28 0.22 13.23
N GLY A 55 13.78 -0.93 12.78
CA GLY A 55 12.47 -1.06 12.13
C GLY A 55 12.44 -0.71 10.63
N ILE A 56 13.54 -0.24 10.04
CA ILE A 56 13.58 0.18 8.63
C ILE A 56 13.23 -0.99 7.70
N ARG A 57 13.87 -2.16 7.92
CA ARG A 57 13.64 -3.35 7.09
C ARG A 57 12.18 -3.82 7.18
N GLN A 58 11.66 -3.92 8.41
CA GLN A 58 10.28 -4.35 8.67
C GLN A 58 9.27 -3.40 8.04
N LEU A 59 9.52 -2.08 8.11
CA LEU A 59 8.65 -1.08 7.46
C LEU A 59 8.65 -1.24 5.94
N ILE A 60 9.81 -1.48 5.31
CA ILE A 60 9.89 -1.74 3.87
C ILE A 60 9.12 -3.02 3.49
N GLU A 61 9.27 -4.10 4.26
CA GLU A 61 8.58 -5.37 4.03
C GLU A 61 7.05 -5.21 4.12
N VAL A 62 6.56 -4.46 5.10
CA VAL A 62 5.13 -4.09 5.21
C VAL A 62 4.68 -3.26 4.02
N ILE A 63 5.44 -2.22 3.62
CA ILE A 63 5.05 -1.37 2.49
C ILE A 63 4.94 -2.21 1.21
N ALA A 64 5.93 -3.05 0.94
CA ALA A 64 5.96 -3.88 -0.26
C ALA A 64 4.87 -4.98 -0.27
N SER A 65 4.52 -5.54 0.89
CA SER A 65 3.53 -6.61 0.99
C SER A 65 2.09 -6.09 1.02
N LYS A 66 1.84 -4.97 1.71
CA LYS A 66 0.49 -4.47 1.93
C LYS A 66 0.02 -3.48 0.89
N PHE A 67 0.89 -2.70 0.25
CA PHE A 67 0.52 -1.75 -0.81
C PHE A 67 0.71 -2.37 -2.19
N TYR A 68 -0.27 -3.14 -2.67
CA TYR A 68 -0.30 -3.59 -4.05
C TYR A 68 -1.15 -2.65 -4.91
N SER A 69 -0.78 -2.53 -6.19
CA SER A 69 -1.53 -1.76 -7.17
C SER A 69 -2.67 -2.59 -7.73
N SER A 70 -3.87 -2.02 -7.83
CA SER A 70 -5.00 -2.64 -8.56
C SER A 70 -4.91 -2.45 -10.07
N THR A 71 -3.83 -1.84 -10.58
CA THR A 71 -3.67 -1.61 -12.01
C THR A 71 -3.55 -2.96 -12.71
N PRO A 72 -4.46 -3.32 -13.64
CA PRO A 72 -4.41 -4.61 -14.32
C PRO A 72 -3.07 -4.77 -15.05
N GLU A 73 -2.44 -5.94 -14.90
CA GLU A 73 -1.32 -6.32 -15.75
C GLU A 73 -1.81 -6.45 -17.20
N GLY A 74 -1.43 -5.49 -18.06
CA GLY A 74 -1.84 -5.48 -19.46
C GLY A 74 -1.38 -4.22 -20.20
N GLN A 75 -1.32 -4.33 -21.53
CA GLN A 75 -1.09 -3.19 -22.44
C GLN A 75 -2.30 -2.25 -22.41
N SER A 76 -2.34 -1.40 -21.38
CA SER A 76 -3.24 -0.26 -21.29
C SER A 76 -2.60 0.94 -21.99
N GLU A 77 -3.43 1.87 -22.47
CA GLU A 77 -2.94 3.15 -22.98
C GLU A 77 -2.08 3.86 -21.93
N LEU A 78 -1.04 4.54 -22.40
CA LEU A 78 -0.13 5.27 -21.53
C LEU A 78 -0.90 6.40 -20.83
N CYS A 79 -0.92 6.36 -19.51
CA CYS A 79 -1.48 7.43 -18.68
C CYS A 79 -0.47 7.80 -17.60
N GLY A 80 -0.15 9.08 -17.51
CA GLY A 80 0.75 9.60 -16.49
C GLY A 80 0.53 11.08 -16.22
N GLN A 81 1.01 11.52 -15.06
CA GLN A 81 0.91 12.92 -14.64
C GLN A 81 2.27 13.44 -14.19
N VAL A 82 2.66 14.61 -14.70
CA VAL A 82 3.80 15.36 -14.17
C VAL A 82 3.40 15.89 -12.79
N PHE A 83 4.08 15.43 -11.74
CA PHE A 83 3.81 15.86 -10.37
C PHE A 83 4.90 16.75 -9.77
N LYS A 84 6.08 16.79 -10.40
CA LYS A 84 7.21 17.60 -9.93
C LYS A 84 8.12 17.98 -11.10
N ILE A 85 8.60 19.23 -11.10
CA ILE A 85 9.60 19.74 -12.04
C ILE A 85 10.70 20.40 -11.22
N GLU A 86 11.96 20.02 -11.48
CA GLU A 86 13.13 20.63 -10.86
C GLU A 86 14.08 21.18 -11.92
N TYR A 87 14.86 22.19 -11.52
CA TYR A 87 15.92 22.76 -12.34
C TYR A 87 17.25 22.57 -11.63
N SER A 88 18.22 21.98 -12.33
CA SER A 88 19.59 21.91 -11.83
C SER A 88 20.28 23.28 -11.90
N GLU A 89 21.41 23.41 -11.20
CA GLU A 89 22.28 24.59 -11.26
C GLU A 89 22.72 24.92 -12.70
N LYS A 90 22.81 23.92 -13.59
CA LYS A 90 23.14 24.08 -15.01
C LYS A 90 21.91 24.31 -15.90
N ARG A 91 20.77 24.71 -15.32
CA ARG A 91 19.46 24.91 -15.98
C ARG A 91 18.95 23.68 -16.74
N ARG A 92 19.33 22.46 -16.32
CA ARG A 92 18.72 21.23 -16.84
C ARG A 92 17.39 20.99 -16.13
N ARG A 93 16.37 20.61 -16.88
CA ARG A 93 15.03 20.33 -16.35
C ARG A 93 14.88 18.84 -16.03
N PHE A 94 14.53 18.51 -14.80
CA PHE A 94 14.08 17.17 -14.40
C PHE A 94 12.55 17.18 -14.29
N VAL A 95 11.90 16.24 -14.96
CA VAL A 95 10.45 16.09 -14.95
C VAL A 95 10.13 14.74 -14.33
N TYR A 96 9.40 14.75 -13.22
CA TYR A 96 8.99 13.56 -12.51
C TYR A 96 7.55 13.25 -12.91
N VAL A 97 7.36 12.11 -13.54
CA VAL A 97 6.06 11.62 -14.02
C VAL A 97 5.66 10.43 -13.18
N ARG A 98 4.44 10.44 -12.65
CA ARG A 98 3.81 9.24 -12.09
C ARG A 98 3.05 8.56 -13.21
N ILE A 99 3.46 7.35 -13.59
CA ILE A 99 2.74 6.53 -14.56
C ILE A 99 1.67 5.72 -13.82
N TYR A 100 0.43 5.83 -14.29
CA TYR A 100 -0.73 5.13 -13.76
C TYR A 100 -1.09 3.90 -14.60
N SER A 101 -0.85 3.93 -15.91
CA SER A 101 -1.09 2.80 -16.82
C SER A 101 -0.16 2.86 -18.04
N GLY A 102 0.04 1.72 -18.70
CA GLY A 102 0.96 1.58 -19.85
C GLY A 102 2.45 1.60 -19.49
N THR A 103 3.28 1.66 -20.52
CA THR A 103 4.75 1.65 -20.41
C THR A 103 5.33 2.80 -21.23
N LEU A 104 6.36 3.48 -20.68
CA LEU A 104 7.11 4.52 -21.37
C LEU A 104 8.53 4.04 -21.62
N HIS A 105 8.94 4.00 -22.88
CA HIS A 105 10.30 3.66 -23.30
C HIS A 105 11.09 4.91 -23.70
N LEU A 106 12.41 4.76 -23.71
CA LEU A 106 13.29 5.83 -24.17
C LEU A 106 13.00 6.14 -25.65
N ARG A 107 12.72 7.42 -25.94
CA ARG A 107 12.37 7.96 -27.28
C ARG A 107 10.93 7.71 -27.75
N ASP A 108 10.03 7.26 -26.88
CA ASP A 108 8.60 7.29 -27.20
C ASP A 108 8.13 8.71 -27.51
N VAL A 109 7.22 8.84 -28.48
CA VAL A 109 6.54 10.09 -28.82
C VAL A 109 5.14 10.02 -28.21
N ILE A 110 4.86 10.93 -27.29
CA ILE A 110 3.65 10.99 -26.45
C ILE A 110 2.93 12.32 -26.60
#